data_AF-A0A846C8B8-F1
#
_entry.id   AF-A0A846C8B8-F1
#
_cell.length_a   1.000
_cell.length_b   1.000
_cell.length_c   1.000
_cell.angle_alpha   90.00
_cell.angle_beta   90.00
_cell.angle_gamma   90.00
#
_symmetry.space_group_name_H-M   'P 1'
#
loop_
_entity.id
_entity.type
_entity.pdbx_description
1 polymer ?
#
loop_
_entity_poly.entity_id
_entity_poly.type
_entity_poly.pdbx_seq_one_letter_code
_entity_poly.pdbx_strand_id
1 'polypeptide(L)' 'MVDYLPPYSPELQPAERLWKLINEPLLNEYLETIEEIEETLVIRCNILREKMKEEVRNLTNYHWLTYT' A
#
# COMPACT_ATOMS: atom_id res chain seq x y z
N MET A 1 8.16 -9.14 -14.49
CA MET A 1 7.27 -10.27 -14.83
C MET A 1 5.84 -9.83 -14.56
N VAL A 2 4.89 -10.12 -15.44
CA VAL A 2 3.49 -9.75 -15.28
C VAL A 2 2.72 -11.04 -15.02
N ASP A 3 2.10 -11.13 -13.84
CA ASP A 3 1.25 -12.25 -13.47
C ASP A 3 -0.22 -11.94 -13.78
N TYR A 4 -0.95 -12.96 -14.25
CA TYR A 4 -2.39 -12.83 -14.48
C TYR A 4 -3.15 -12.91 -13.16
N LEU A 5 -3.93 -11.87 -12.86
CA LEU A 5 -4.89 -11.88 -11.77
C LEU A 5 -6.32 -11.97 -12.33
N PRO A 6 -7.21 -12.76 -11.72
CA PRO A 6 -8.63 -12.76 -12.06
C PRO A 6 -9.23 -11.35 -11.96
N PRO A 7 -10.23 -11.03 -12.79
CA PRO A 7 -10.93 -9.75 -12.69
C PRO A 7 -11.65 -9.63 -11.34
N TYR A 8 -11.67 -8.41 -10.79
CA TYR A 8 -12.35 -8.07 -9.52
C TYR A 8 -11.82 -8.82 -8.28
N SER A 9 -10.53 -9.18 -8.27
CA SER A 9 -9.84 -9.82 -7.14
C SER A 9 -8.86 -8.87 -6.43
N PRO A 10 -9.33 -7.80 -5.76
CA PRO A 10 -8.46 -6.86 -5.02
C PRO A 10 -7.67 -7.56 -3.89
N GLU A 11 -8.18 -8.67 -3.37
CA GLU A 11 -7.52 -9.53 -2.39
C GLU A 11 -6.27 -10.23 -2.94
N LEU A 12 -6.07 -10.24 -4.26
CA LEU A 12 -4.90 -10.79 -4.92
C LEU A 12 -3.95 -9.70 -5.43
N GLN A 13 -4.30 -8.41 -5.39
CA GLN A 13 -3.41 -7.35 -5.86
C GLN A 13 -2.64 -6.73 -4.68
N PRO A 14 -1.31 -6.92 -4.57
CA PRO A 14 -0.52 -6.46 -3.43
C PRO A 14 -0.65 -4.95 -3.17
N ALA A 15 -0.75 -4.15 -4.23
CA ALA A 15 -0.94 -2.70 -4.12
C ALA A 15 -2.28 -2.34 -3.44
N GLU A 16 -3.38 -3.03 -3.78
CA GLU A 16 -4.70 -2.72 -3.21
C GLU A 16 -4.80 -3.16 -1.75
N ARG A 17 -4.12 -4.24 -1.38
CA ARG A 17 -4.02 -4.67 0.02
C ARG A 17 -3.43 -3.61 0.93
N LEU A 18 -2.56 -2.75 0.39
CA LEU A 18 -1.89 -1.69 1.14
C LEU A 18 -2.71 -0.40 1.24
N TRP A 19 -3.76 -0.21 0.43
CA TRP A 19 -4.55 1.04 0.44
C TRP A 19 -5.05 1.43 1.82
N LYS A 20 -5.50 0.46 2.62
CA LYS A 20 -5.95 0.74 3.99
C LYS A 20 -4.83 1.30 4.86
N LEU A 21 -3.61 0.77 4.74
CA LEU A 21 -2.45 1.24 5.52
C LEU A 21 -1.93 2.57 5.02
N ILE A 22 -1.95 2.80 3.71
CA ILE A 22 -1.42 4.00 3.05
C ILE A 22 -2.37 5.18 3.25
N ASN A 23 -3.68 4.96 3.13
CA ASN A 23 -4.69 6.03 3.20
C ASN A 23 -5.10 6.40 4.62
N GLU A 24 -4.75 5.60 5.64
CA GLU A 24 -5.04 5.90 7.05
C GLU A 24 -4.77 7.36 7.46
N PRO A 25 -3.59 7.96 7.19
CA PRO A 25 -3.31 9.36 7.57
C PRO A 25 -4.10 10.40 6.77
N LEU A 26 -4.79 10.02 5.70
CA LEU A 26 -5.65 10.92 4.92
C LEU A 26 -7.09 10.93 5.43
N LEU A 27 -7.46 9.98 6.30
CA LEU A 27 -8.85 9.79 6.72
C LEU A 27 -9.31 10.95 7.61
N ASN A 28 -10.34 11.66 7.16
CA ASN A 28 -10.95 12.81 7.84
C ASN A 28 -10.02 14.03 8.00
N GLU A 29 -8.91 14.07 7.26
CA GLU A 29 -8.04 15.22 7.21
C GLU A 29 -8.43 16.15 6.07
N TYR A 30 -8.35 17.46 6.31
CA TYR A 30 -8.46 18.47 5.26
C TYR A 30 -7.07 18.79 4.73
N LEU A 31 -6.87 18.53 3.44
CA LEU A 31 -5.64 18.83 2.70
C LEU A 31 -6.06 19.71 1.52
N GLU A 32 -5.45 20.89 1.42
CA GLU A 32 -5.82 21.93 0.47
C GLU A 32 -5.24 21.65 -0.92
N THR A 33 -4.08 20.99 -0.98
CA THR A 33 -3.34 20.77 -2.24
C THR A 33 -3.00 19.29 -2.46
N ILE A 34 -2.69 18.94 -3.71
CA ILE A 34 -2.24 17.58 -4.05
C ILE A 34 -0.87 17.31 -3.43
N GLU A 35 -0.02 18.34 -3.38
CA GLU A 35 1.31 18.30 -2.79
C GLU A 35 1.25 17.90 -1.31
N GLU A 36 0.30 18.42 -0.54
CA GLU A 36 0.08 18.02 0.87
C GLU A 36 -0.32 16.55 1.01
N ILE A 37 -1.13 16.02 0.08
CA ILE A 37 -1.49 14.60 0.04
C ILE A 37 -0.24 13.76 -0.25
N GLU A 38 0.55 14.15 -1.26
CA GLU A 38 1.77 13.45 -1.65
C GLU A 38 2.79 13.42 -0.50
N GLU A 39 3.04 14.55 0.15
CA GLU A 39 3.95 14.63 1.30
C GLU A 39 3.52 13.71 2.44
N THR A 40 2.22 13.74 2.78
CA THR A 40 1.64 12.86 3.81
C THR A 40 1.82 11.38 3.47
N LEU A 41 1.55 11.01 2.21
CA LEU A 41 1.71 9.65 1.74
C LEU A 41 3.17 9.20 1.68
N VAL A 42 4.11 10.07 1.30
CA VAL A 42 5.55 9.78 1.30
C VAL A 42 6.04 9.50 2.72
N ILE A 43 5.67 10.34 3.68
CA ILE A 43 5.99 10.14 5.10
C ILE A 43 5.42 8.80 5.57
N ARG A 44 4.15 8.51 5.25
CA ARG A 44 3.50 7.26 5.63
C ARG A 44 4.19 6.03 5.02
N CYS A 45 4.53 6.07 3.74
CA CYS A 45 5.24 4.99 3.06
C CYS A 45 6.61 4.72 3.70
N ASN A 46 7.35 5.75 4.11
CA ASN A 46 8.61 5.58 4.85
C ASN A 46 8.39 4.88 6.20
N ILE A 47 7.33 5.26 6.94
CA ILE A 47 6.96 4.60 8.20
C ILE A 47 6.62 3.12 7.96
N LEU A 48 5.80 2.82 6.96
CA LEU A 48 5.43 1.43 6.63
C LEU A 48 6.67 0.59 6.28
N ARG A 49 7.57 1.15 5.47
CA ARG A 49 8.81 0.50 5.06
C ARG A 49 9.75 0.22 6.23
N GLU A 50 9.87 1.14 7.17
CA GLU A 50 10.88 1.07 8.23
C GLU A 50 10.37 0.37 9.50
N LYS A 51 9.09 0.56 9.83
CA LYS A 51 8.54 0.21 11.14
C LYS A 51 7.44 -0.87 11.10
N MET A 52 6.80 -1.10 9.95
CA MET A 52 5.65 -2.01 9.83
C MET A 52 5.87 -3.12 8.79
N LYS A 53 7.11 -3.64 8.73
CA LYS A 53 7.51 -4.63 7.73
C LYS A 53 6.70 -5.92 7.83
N GLU A 54 6.37 -6.37 9.04
CA GLU A 54 5.62 -7.61 9.25
C GLU A 54 4.16 -7.45 8.85
N GLU A 55 3.53 -6.31 9.12
CA GLU A 55 2.17 -6.00 8.70
C GLU A 55 2.07 -5.93 7.17
N VAL A 56 3.02 -5.25 6.53
CA VAL A 56 3.13 -5.22 5.06
C VAL A 56 3.32 -6.63 4.51
N ARG A 57 4.23 -7.42 5.10
CA ARG A 57 4.47 -8.81 4.70
C ARG A 57 3.20 -9.66 4.84
N ASN A 58 2.49 -9.58 5.95
CA ASN A 58 1.26 -10.33 6.19
C ASN A 58 0.16 -10.03 5.17
N LEU A 59 0.17 -8.83 4.59
CA LEU A 59 -0.78 -8.42 3.55
C LEU A 59 -0.33 -8.78 2.13
N THR A 60 0.97 -8.97 1.88
CA THR A 60 1.55 -9.00 0.52
C THR A 60 2.41 -10.23 0.23
N ASN A 61 2.62 -11.13 1.20
CA ASN A 61 3.45 -12.34 1.06
C ASN A 61 2.74 -13.46 0.27
N TYR A 62 2.43 -13.17 -0.99
CA TYR A 62 1.86 -14.12 -1.93
C TYR A 62 2.93 -15.05 -2.49
N HIS A 63 2.61 -16.33 -2.60
CA HIS A 63 3.55 -17.35 -3.12
C HIS A 63 3.96 -17.12 -4.58
N TRP A 64 3.11 -16.45 -5.36
CA TRP A 64 3.34 -16.14 -6.77
C TRP A 64 4.08 -14.81 -6.97
N LEU A 65 4.12 -13.93 -5.96
CA LEU A 65 4.87 -12.68 -6.01
C LEU A 65 6.35 -12.97 -5.72
N THR A 66 7.08 -13.37 -6.75
CA THR A 66 8.50 -13.69 -6.65
C THR A 66 9.35 -12.46 -6.97
N TYR A 67 10.26 -12.10 -6.05
CA TYR A 67 11.29 -11.10 -6.31
C TYR A 67 12.47 -11.82 -6.94
N THR A 68 12.64 -11.66 -8.26
CA THR A 68 13.88 -12.07 -8.96
C THR A 68 14.81 -10.88 -9.05
#